data_AF-A0A953PJH5-F1
#
_entry.id   AF-A0A953PJH5-F1
#
_cell.length_a   1.000
_cell.length_b   1.000
_cell.length_c   1.000
_cell.angle_alpha   90.00
_cell.angle_beta   90.00
_cell.angle_gamma   90.00
#
_symmetry.space_group_name_H-M   'P 1'
#
loop_
_entity.id
_entity.type
_entity.pdbx_description
1 polymer ?
#
loop_
_entity_poly.entity_id
_entity_poly.type
_entity_poly.pdbx_seq_one_letter_code
_entity_poly.pdbx_strand_id
1 'polypeptide(L)' 'MELQLTLQEEQLVAEVLRQYQRELRLEISHTDHHEFKSRLRERAQVLEGVLERLGVSQFAAN' A
#
# COMPACT_ATOMS: atom_id res chain seq x y z
N MET A 1 -5.55 0.37 -20.80
CA MET A 1 -4.93 1.71 -20.76
C MET A 1 -3.67 1.57 -19.95
N GLU A 2 -2.52 1.97 -20.48
CA GLU A 2 -1.23 1.79 -19.81
C GLU A 2 -0.76 3.15 -19.29
N LEU A 3 -0.38 3.21 -18.01
CA LEU A 3 0.13 4.41 -17.37
C LEU A 3 1.65 4.29 -17.29
N GLN A 4 2.34 5.14 -18.05
CA GLN A 4 3.80 5.24 -18.01
C GLN A 4 4.18 6.35 -17.03
N LEU A 5 4.95 6.00 -16.01
CA LEU A 5 5.46 6.94 -15.02
C LEU A 5 6.94 7.20 -15.28
N THR A 6 7.39 8.42 -15.08
CA THR A 6 8.81 8.73 -14.96
C THR A 6 9.34 8.21 -13.62
N LEU A 7 10.66 8.04 -13.50
CA LEU A 7 11.31 7.61 -12.26
C LEU A 7 10.93 8.49 -11.05
N GLN A 8 10.79 9.80 -11.26
CA GLN A 8 10.40 10.74 -10.20
C GLN A 8 8.96 10.52 -9.75
N GLU A 9 8.05 10.28 -10.69
CA GLU A 9 6.65 9.97 -10.39
C GLU A 9 6.52 8.62 -9.70
N GLU A 10 7.26 7.60 -10.13
CA GLU A 10 7.30 6.29 -9.46
C GLU A 10 7.75 6.41 -8.02
N GLN A 11 8.83 7.17 -7.76
CA GLN A 11 9.35 7.40 -6.43
C GLN A 11 8.33 8.11 -5.52
N LEU A 12 7.73 9.19 -6.03
CA LEU A 12 6.72 9.96 -5.30
C LEU A 12 5.47 9.12 -5.01
N VAL A 13 4.96 8.41 -6.01
CA VAL A 13 3.82 7.51 -5.85
C VAL A 13 4.15 6.43 -4.82
N ALA A 14 5.31 5.79 -4.91
CA ALA A 14 5.70 4.76 -3.95
C ALA A 14 5.87 5.32 -2.53
N GLU A 15 6.35 6.54 -2.35
CA GLU A 15 6.42 7.21 -1.05
C GLU A 15 5.02 7.42 -0.45
N VAL A 16 4.09 8.00 -1.22
CA VAL A 16 2.71 8.25 -0.80
C VAL A 16 1.99 6.94 -0.47
N LEU A 17 2.12 5.92 -1.32
CA LEU A 17 1.50 4.61 -1.10
C LEU A 17 2.04 3.92 0.15
N ARG A 18 3.35 4.02 0.42
CA ARG A 18 3.96 3.47 1.64
C ARG A 18 3.50 4.19 2.90
N GLN A 19 3.36 5.51 2.85
CA GLN A 19 2.81 6.29 3.95
C GLN A 19 1.38 5.85 4.27
N TYR A 20 0.53 5.78 3.24
CA TYR A 20 -0.84 5.35 3.42
C TYR A 20 -0.96 3.88 3.89
N GLN A 21 -0.08 2.99 3.42
CA GLN A 21 -0.03 1.61 3.91
C GLN A 21 0.32 1.54 5.41
N ARG A 22 1.20 2.41 5.91
CA ARG A 22 1.49 2.51 7.36
C ARG A 22 0.26 2.96 8.14
N GLU A 23 -0.46 3.96 7.64
CA GLU A 23 -1.69 4.47 8.26
C GLU A 23 -2.79 3.40 8.32
N LEU A 24 -3.01 2.67 7.22
CA LEU A 24 -3.97 1.56 7.20
C LEU A 24 -3.62 0.46 8.20
N ARG A 25 -2.33 0.12 8.36
CA ARG A 25 -1.90 -0.87 9.37
C ARG A 25 -2.25 -0.41 10.79
N LEU A 26 -2.02 0.87 11.10
CA LEU A 26 -2.39 1.46 12.39
C LEU A 26 -3.92 1.47 12.60
N GLU A 27 -4.68 1.82 11.56
CA GLU A 27 -6.13 1.84 11.62
C GLU A 27 -6.71 0.43 11.83
N ILE A 28 -6.16 -0.58 11.16
CA ILE A 28 -6.52 -2.00 11.35
C ILE A 28 -6.25 -2.45 12.79
N SER A 29 -5.13 -2.03 13.39
CA SER A 29 -4.82 -2.39 14.78
C SER A 29 -5.77 -1.75 15.79
N HIS A 30 -6.29 -0.56 15.50
CA HIS A 30 -7.23 0.15 16.37
C HIS A 30 -8.72 -0.14 16.06
N THR A 31 -9.01 -0.92 15.01
CA THR A 31 -10.38 -1.23 14.61
C THR A 31 -10.86 -2.57 15.19
N ASP A 32 -11.93 -2.50 15.98
CA ASP A 32 -12.61 -3.68 16.55
C ASP A 32 -13.80 -4.16 15.71
N HIS A 33 -14.41 -3.28 14.91
CA HIS A 33 -15.55 -3.66 14.08
C HIS A 33 -15.11 -4.50 12.87
N HIS A 34 -15.51 -5.79 12.87
CA HIS A 34 -15.04 -6.80 11.92
C HIS A 34 -15.22 -6.42 10.44
N GLU A 35 -16.38 -5.92 10.03
CA GLU A 35 -16.62 -5.56 8.62
C GLU A 35 -15.75 -4.39 8.18
N PHE A 36 -15.58 -3.39 9.05
CA PHE A 36 -14.72 -2.25 8.75
C PHE A 36 -13.26 -2.68 8.67
N LYS A 37 -12.81 -3.56 9.57
CA LYS A 37 -11.48 -4.17 9.54
C LYS A 37 -11.24 -4.96 8.24
N SER A 38 -12.26 -5.65 7.72
CA SER A 38 -12.17 -6.37 6.43
C SER A 38 -11.91 -5.39 5.28
N ARG A 39 -12.68 -4.28 5.22
CA ARG A 39 -12.49 -3.25 4.19
C ARG A 39 -11.11 -2.60 4.24
N LEU A 40 -10.56 -2.37 5.43
CA LEU A 40 -9.20 -1.84 5.59
C LEU A 40 -8.13 -2.84 5.10
N ARG A 41 -8.32 -4.14 5.35
CA ARG A 41 -7.42 -5.19 4.86
C ARG A 41 -7.45 -5.31 3.34
N GLU A 42 -8.63 -5.27 2.72
CA GLU A 42 -8.77 -5.28 1.26
C GLU A 42 -8.01 -4.10 0.63
N ARG A 43 -8.16 -2.90 1.19
CA ARG A 43 -7.40 -1.72 0.74
C ARG A 43 -5.90 -1.91 0.89
N ALA A 44 -5.43 -2.47 2.01
CA ALA A 44 -4.02 -2.74 2.23
C ALA A 44 -3.45 -3.74 1.21
N GLN A 45 -4.21 -4.79 0.87
CA GLN A 45 -3.82 -5.76 -0.16
C GLN A 45 -3.73 -5.14 -1.56
N VAL A 46 -4.69 -4.29 -1.92
CA VAL A 46 -4.65 -3.57 -3.21
C VAL A 46 -3.38 -2.71 -3.31
N LEU A 47 -3.04 -1.97 -2.24
CA LEU A 47 -1.84 -1.13 -2.21
C LEU A 47 -0.55 -1.94 -2.27
N GLU A 48 -0.50 -3.08 -1.58
CA GLU A 48 0.63 -3.99 -1.64
C GLU A 48 0.87 -4.47 -3.08
N GLY A 49 -0.18 -4.91 -3.77
CA GLY A 49 -0.07 -5.30 -5.18
C GLY A 49 0.31 -4.15 -6.13
N VAL A 50 -0.02 -2.90 -5.80
CA VAL A 50 0.45 -1.72 -6.57
C VAL A 50 1.94 -1.49 -6.32
N LEU A 51 2.39 -1.51 -5.06
CA LEU A 51 3.80 -1.32 -4.69
C LEU A 51 4.71 -2.42 -5.26
N GLU A 52 4.24 -3.66 -5.30
CA GLU A 52 4.93 -4.78 -5.96
C GLU A 52 5.12 -4.53 -7.46
N ARG A 53 4.06 -4.09 -8.15
CA ARG A 53 4.13 -3.77 -9.59
C ARG A 53 5.03 -2.59 -9.90
N LEU A 54 5.18 -1.64 -8.98
CA LEU A 54 6.14 -0.55 -9.09
C LEU A 54 7.59 -1.01 -8.84
N GLY A 55 7.83 -2.30 -8.53
CA GLY A 55 9.17 -2.81 -8.21
C GLY A 55 9.68 -2.36 -6.84
N VAL A 56 8.78 -1.86 -5.98
CA VAL A 56 9.11 -1.24 -4.69
C VAL A 56 8.79 -2.19 -3.52
N SER A 57 8.89 -3.49 -3.75
CA SER A 57 8.62 -4.49 -2.72
C SER A 57 9.77 -4.55 -1.70
N GLN A 58 9.57 -3.92 -0.55
CA GLN A 58 10.50 -3.96 0.58
C GLN A 58 10.21 -5.20 1.44
N PHE A 59 10.34 -6.39 0.85
CA PHE A 59 10.41 -7.66 1.57
C PHE A 59 11.58 -8.48 1.01
N ALA A 60 12.80 -8.07 1.33
CA ALA A 60 13.87 -9.00 1.59
C ALA A 60 13.84 -9.29 3.09
N ALA A 61 13.31 -10.45 3.45
CA ALA A 61 13.40 -10.99 4.79
C ALA A 61 14.88 -11.12 5.19
N ASN A 62 15.26 -10.50 6.30
CA ASN A 62 16.45 -10.80 7.09
C ASN A 62 16.01 -10.94 8.54
#